data_AF-A0A6V7KNS2-F1
#
_entry.id   AF-A0A6V7KNS2-F1
#
_cell.length_a   1.000
_cell.length_b   1.000
_cell.length_c   1.000
_cell.angle_alpha   90.00
_cell.angle_beta   90.00
_cell.angle_gamma   90.00
#
_symmetry.space_group_name_H-M   'P 1'
#
loop_
_entity.id
_entity.type
_entity.pdbx_description
1 polymer ?
#
loop_
_entity_poly.entity_id
_entity_poly.type
_entity_poly.pdbx_seq_one_letter_code
_entity_poly.pdbx_strand_id
1 'polypeptide(L)' 'SPYFLCSQLPTHWRSNKTLPVAFKVVALGDIGDGTLVTVRAGNDENCCAELRNSTALMKNQVAKFNDLRFVGRSGR' A
#
# COMPACT_ATOMS: atom_id res chain seq x y z
N SER A 1 -2.60 11.90 -7.74
CA SER A 1 -1.91 11.81 -9.04
C SER A 1 -2.87 11.21 -10.05
N PRO A 2 -3.01 11.76 -11.26
CA PRO A 2 -3.94 11.22 -12.27
C PRO A 2 -3.46 9.91 -12.90
N TYR A 3 -2.18 9.55 -12.75
CA TYR A 3 -1.57 8.40 -13.42
C TYR A 3 -1.55 7.12 -12.59
N PHE A 4 -2.04 7.16 -11.34
CA PHE A 4 -2.01 6.00 -10.45
C PHE A 4 -3.38 5.76 -9.82
N LEU A 5 -3.78 4.49 -9.83
CA LEU A 5 -4.93 3.98 -9.10
C LEU A 5 -4.44 2.99 -8.04
N CYS A 6 -5.23 2.78 -6.98
CA CYS A 6 -4.92 1.75 -5.98
C CYS A 6 -6.17 1.00 -5.54
N SER A 7 -5.97 -0.19 -4.97
CA SER A 7 -7.05 -0.93 -4.32
C SER A 7 -7.68 -0.07 -3.21
N GLN A 8 -9.01 -0.08 -3.10
CA GLN A 8 -9.69 0.53 -1.97
C GLN A 8 -9.30 -0.18 -0.68
N LEU A 9 -8.90 0.59 0.34
CA LEU A 9 -8.63 0.07 1.68
C LEU A 9 -9.92 0.09 2.53
N PRO A 10 -10.07 -0.84 3.49
CA PRO A 10 -11.12 -0.74 4.49
C PRO A 10 -11.02 0.59 5.26
N THR A 11 -12.16 1.19 5.60
CA THR A 11 -12.20 2.43 6.40
C THR A 11 -11.66 2.25 7.81
N HIS A 12 -11.84 1.06 8.37
CA HIS A 12 -11.29 0.65 9.65
C HIS A 12 -10.81 -0.80 9.55
N TRP A 13 -9.59 -1.07 10.02
CA TRP A 13 -9.01 -2.41 9.98
C TRP A 13 -8.19 -2.73 11.22
N ARG A 14 -8.17 -4.00 11.61
CA ARG A 14 -7.41 -4.47 12.76
C ARG A 14 -5.91 -4.41 12.46
N SER A 15 -5.12 -3.90 13.40
CA SER A 15 -3.66 -3.87 13.28
C SER A 15 -3.06 -5.27 13.09
N ASN A 16 -2.02 -5.35 12.26
CA ASN A 16 -1.27 -6.55 11.87
C ASN A 16 -2.13 -7.69 11.30
N LYS A 17 -3.38 -7.41 10.88
CA LYS A 17 -4.26 -8.36 10.21
C LYS A 17 -4.12 -8.20 8.69
N THR A 18 -4.04 -9.33 7.99
CA THR A 18 -4.09 -9.38 6.51
C THR A 18 -5.30 -8.63 5.99
N LEU A 19 -5.12 -7.81 4.95
CA LEU A 19 -6.20 -7.10 4.28
C LEU A 19 -7.18 -8.09 3.63
N PRO A 20 -8.49 -7.74 3.53
CA PRO A 20 -9.48 -8.64 2.93
C PRO A 20 -9.23 -8.85 1.44
N VAL A 21 -8.55 -7.90 0.80
CA VAL A 21 -8.14 -7.94 -0.61
C VAL A 21 -6.68 -7.48 -0.69
N ALA A 22 -5.91 -8.10 -1.59
CA ALA A 22 -4.54 -7.68 -1.84
C ALA A 22 -4.48 -6.23 -2.32
N PHE A 23 -3.65 -5.42 -1.67
CA PHE A 23 -3.41 -4.05 -2.10
C PHE A 23 -2.60 -4.04 -3.40
N LYS A 24 -3.02 -3.22 -4.35
CA LYS A 24 -2.36 -3.05 -5.65
C LYS A 24 -2.22 -1.56 -5.93
N VAL A 25 -1.15 -1.20 -6.61
CA VAL A 25 -0.99 0.10 -7.28
C VAL A 25 -0.94 -0.17 -8.78
N VAL A 26 -1.78 0.54 -9.54
CA VAL A 26 -1.89 0.43 -10.99
C VAL A 26 -1.42 1.74 -11.61
N ALA A 27 -0.49 1.68 -12.55
CA ALA A 27 -0.05 2.82 -13.34
C ALA A 27 -0.86 2.90 -14.64
N LEU A 28 -1.31 4.09 -15.01
CA LEU A 28 -2.03 4.34 -16.28
C LEU A 28 -1.11 4.76 -17.42
N GLY A 29 0.09 5.26 -17.11
CA GLY A 29 1.18 5.45 -18.07
C GLY A 29 2.23 4.36 -17.93
N ASP A 30 3.18 4.29 -18.85
CA ASP A 30 4.22 3.25 -18.87
C ASP A 30 5.23 3.42 -17.74
N ILE A 31 5.50 2.33 -17.01
CA ILE A 31 6.44 2.26 -15.89
C ILE A 31 7.16 0.93 -16.06
N GLY A 32 8.49 0.97 -16.16
CA GLY A 32 9.28 -0.24 -16.40
C GLY A 32 9.01 -1.33 -15.35
N ASP A 33 8.91 -2.56 -15.81
CA ASP A 33 8.86 -3.74 -14.95
C ASP A 33 10.07 -3.77 -14.01
N GLY A 34 9.85 -4.20 -12.76
CA GLY A 34 10.86 -4.18 -11.71
C GLY A 34 10.99 -2.83 -11.00
N THR A 35 10.27 -1.78 -11.41
CA THR A 35 10.25 -0.52 -10.67
C THR A 35 9.73 -0.75 -9.25
N LEU A 36 10.50 -0.31 -8.25
CA LEU A 36 10.18 -0.52 -6.84
C LEU A 36 9.09 0.47 -6.38
N VAL A 37 8.03 -0.07 -5.80
CA VAL A 37 6.89 0.71 -5.28
C VAL A 37 6.81 0.51 -3.78
N THR A 38 6.80 1.60 -3.01
CA THR A 38 6.66 1.56 -1.55
C THR A 38 5.41 2.30 -1.08
N VAL A 39 4.80 1.84 0.00
CA VAL A 39 3.71 2.51 0.69
C VAL A 39 4.18 2.97 2.06
N ARG A 40 3.74 4.16 2.47
CA ARG A 40 3.89 4.67 3.84
C ARG A 40 2.52 5.06 4.37
N ALA A 41 2.35 5.00 5.67
CA ALA A 41 1.16 5.45 6.35
C ALA A 41 1.56 6.41 7.47
N GLY A 42 0.73 7.42 7.71
CA GLY A 42 0.96 8.36 8.79
C GLY A 42 -0.20 9.34 8.95
N ASN A 43 -0.21 10.01 10.09
CA ASN A 43 -1.13 11.09 10.47
C ASN A 43 -0.38 12.07 11.39
N ASP A 44 -1.09 13.04 11.97
CA ASP A 44 -0.49 14.08 12.82
C ASP A 44 0.14 13.54 14.11
N GLU A 45 -0.34 12.41 14.63
CA GLU A 45 0.19 11.77 15.85
C GLU A 45 1.36 10.82 15.55
N ASN A 46 1.34 10.17 14.39
CA ASN A 46 2.34 9.21 13.96
C ASN A 46 2.67 9.42 12.48
N CYS A 47 3.73 10.17 12.21
CA CYS A 47 4.12 10.54 10.84
C CYS A 47 4.56 9.35 9.98
N CYS A 48 4.99 8.25 10.62
CA CYS A 48 5.54 7.06 9.96
C CYS A 48 5.09 5.80 10.72
N ALA A 49 3.87 5.37 10.47
CA ALA A 49 3.34 4.14 11.04
C ALA A 49 4.08 2.89 10.51
N GLU A 50 4.30 1.93 11.40
CA GLU A 50 4.91 0.65 11.04
C GLU A 50 4.00 -0.13 10.09
N LEU A 51 4.57 -0.61 8.97
CA LEU A 51 3.92 -1.47 7.99
C LEU A 51 4.74 -2.74 7.78
N ARG A 52 4.07 -3.83 7.40
CA ARG A 52 4.72 -5.05 6.92
C ARG A 52 4.43 -5.25 5.45
N ASN A 53 5.44 -5.72 4.71
CA ASN A 53 5.35 -5.98 3.27
C ASN A 53 4.90 -4.73 2.48
N SER A 54 5.43 -3.56 2.85
CA SER A 54 5.11 -2.26 2.26
C SER A 54 5.87 -1.94 0.98
N THR A 55 6.52 -2.94 0.37
CA THR A 55 7.25 -2.82 -0.89
C THR A 55 6.77 -3.88 -1.86
N ALA A 56 6.60 -3.50 -3.12
CA ALA A 56 6.28 -4.38 -4.24
C ALA A 56 7.05 -3.95 -5.49
N LEU A 57 7.15 -4.85 -6.47
CA LEU A 57 7.69 -4.52 -7.79
C LEU A 57 6.54 -4.28 -8.76
N MET A 58 6.69 -3.27 -9.61
CA MET A 58 5.82 -3.04 -10.76
C MET A 58 6.01 -4.18 -11.75
N LYS A 59 4.90 -4.74 -12.24
CA LYS A 59 4.90 -5.71 -13.33
C LYS A 59 3.65 -5.54 -14.17
N ASN A 60 3.79 -5.34 -15.47
CA ASN A 60 2.69 -5.05 -16.39
C ASN A 60 1.78 -3.94 -15.85
N GLN A 61 2.39 -2.82 -15.46
CA GLN A 61 1.70 -1.66 -14.89
C GLN A 61 0.96 -1.91 -13.56
N VAL A 62 1.18 -3.04 -12.90
CA VAL A 62 0.60 -3.35 -11.59
C VAL A 62 1.67 -3.75 -10.58
N ALA A 63 1.75 -3.04 -9.46
CA ALA A 63 2.50 -3.45 -8.28
C ALA A 63 1.54 -4.09 -7.27
N LYS A 64 1.61 -5.42 -7.13
CA LYS A 64 0.78 -6.18 -6.19
C LYS A 64 1.54 -6.42 -4.89
N PHE A 65 1.04 -5.90 -3.79
CA PHE A 65 1.64 -6.08 -2.48
C PHE A 65 1.24 -7.43 -1.90
N ASN A 66 2.23 -8.23 -1.53
CA ASN A 66 2.02 -9.55 -0.97
C ASN A 66 1.78 -9.43 0.54
N ASP A 67 0.51 -9.54 0.95
CA ASP A 67 0.12 -9.49 2.36
C ASP A 67 0.60 -8.19 3.06
N LEU A 68 0.31 -7.03 2.45
CA LEU A 68 0.50 -5.72 3.10
C LEU A 68 -0.29 -5.67 4.41
N ARG A 69 0.35 -5.21 5.49
CA ARG A 69 -0.32 -5.02 6.80
C ARG A 69 0.06 -3.69 7.43
N PHE A 70 -0.92 -3.10 8.10
CA PHE A 70 -0.75 -1.92 8.95
C PHE A 70 -0.50 -2.39 10.39
N VAL A 71 0.70 -2.18 10.93
CA VAL A 71 1.06 -2.58 12.31
C VAL A 71 0.85 -1.42 13.27
N GLY A 72 1.32 -0.23 12.89
CA GLY A 72 1.08 1.00 13.63
C GLY A 72 -0.41 1.34 13.72
N ARG A 73 -0.82 1.91 14.85
CA ARG A 73 -2.20 2.36 15.11
C ARG A 73 -2.33 3.85 14.81
N SER A 74 -3.50 4.28 14.35
CA SER A 74 -3.80 5.67 13.99
C SER A 74 -4.43 6.50 15.11
N GLY A 75 -4.47 6.00 16.35
CA GLY A 75 -5.16 6.66 17.47
C GLY A 75 -6.59 6.17 17.67
N ARG A 76 -7.36 6.91 18.49
CA ARG A 76 -8.78 6.65 18.79
C ARG A 76 -9.68 7.57 17.98
#